data_AF-A0A1Q5RT71-F1
#
_entry.id   AF-A0A1Q5RT71-F1
#
_cell.length_a   1.000
_cell.length_b   1.000
_cell.length_c   1.000
_cell.angle_alpha   90.00
_cell.angle_beta   90.00
_cell.angle_gamma   90.00
#
_symmetry.space_group_name_H-M   'P 1'
#
loop_
_entity.id
_entity.type
_entity.pdbx_description
1 polymer ?
#
loop_
_entity_poly.entity_id
_entity_poly.type
_entity_poly.pdbx_seq_one_letter_code
_entity_poly.pdbx_strand_id
1 'polypeptide(L)'
;MDNKINEIRRRISTLRAEMTLIEASIRDQVNRDLDCSEASYRLMAMRAEVTELIGRWKAAGGGERLPTVRERLGRSYADRPIATAKADKAKADKAKPKPGHSNARA
;
A
#
# COMPACT_ATOMS: atom_id res chain seq x y z
N MET A 1 0.91 -4.86 -3.27
CA MET A 1 1.50 -5.48 -2.06
C MET A 1 3.00 -5.47 -2.31
N ASP A 2 3.70 -4.49 -1.76
CA ASP A 2 5.03 -4.14 -2.24
C ASP A 2 6.03 -5.18 -1.74
N ASN A 3 6.54 -6.00 -2.68
CA ASN A 3 7.43 -7.13 -2.39
C ASN A 3 8.60 -6.70 -1.46
N LYS A 4 9.11 -5.49 -1.69
CA LYS A 4 10.16 -4.84 -0.92
C LYS A 4 9.80 -4.59 0.56
N ILE A 5 8.58 -4.15 0.87
CA ILE A 5 8.14 -3.92 2.26
C ILE A 5 8.05 -5.26 3.01
N ASN A 6 7.51 -6.28 2.34
CA ASN A 6 7.39 -7.62 2.91
C ASN A 6 8.77 -8.26 3.15
N GLU A 7 9.71 -8.07 2.24
CA GLU A 7 11.08 -8.55 2.38
C GLU A 7 11.79 -7.89 3.58
N ILE A 8 11.70 -6.56 3.72
CA ILE A 8 12.26 -5.84 4.87
C ILE A 8 11.66 -6.36 6.18
N ARG A 9 10.34 -6.59 6.21
CA ARG A 9 9.68 -7.16 7.40
C ARG A 9 10.23 -8.55 7.74
N ARG A 10 10.37 -9.43 6.74
CA ARG A 10 10.92 -10.78 6.94
C ARG A 10 12.35 -10.71 7.50
N ARG A 11 13.20 -9.85 6.92
CA ARG A 11 14.58 -9.69 7.38
C ARG A 11 14.65 -9.19 8.83
N ILE A 12 13.82 -8.20 9.20
CA ILE A 12 13.71 -7.72 10.59
C ILE A 12 13.30 -8.86 11.53
N SER A 13 12.31 -9.68 11.15
CA SER A 13 11.87 -10.82 11.95
C SER A 13 12.99 -11.84 12.15
N THR A 14 13.72 -12.20 11.09
CA THR A 14 14.86 -13.14 11.17
C THR A 14 15.96 -12.60 12.08
N LEU A 15 16.40 -11.37 11.89
CA LEU A 15 17.45 -10.76 12.72
C LEU A 15 17.06 -10.70 14.20
N ARG A 16 15.81 -10.39 14.52
CA ARG A 16 15.36 -10.38 15.92
C ARG A 16 15.39 -11.78 16.56
N ALA A 17 15.09 -12.82 15.79
CA ALA A 17 15.20 -14.19 16.27
C ALA A 17 16.67 -14.57 16.53
N GLU A 18 17.57 -14.24 15.61
CA GLU A 18 19.02 -14.44 15.77
C GLU A 18 19.58 -13.65 16.96
N MET A 19 19.18 -12.39 17.13
CA MET A 19 19.54 -11.56 18.29
C MET A 19 19.13 -12.22 19.60
N THR A 20 17.95 -12.84 19.66
CA THR A 20 17.49 -13.54 20.87
C THR A 20 18.41 -14.70 21.24
N LEU A 21 18.93 -15.42 20.24
CA LEU A 21 19.89 -16.51 20.45
C LEU A 21 21.25 -15.99 20.94
N ILE A 22 21.74 -14.88 20.37
CA ILE A 22 22.98 -14.26 20.83
C ILE A 22 22.84 -13.70 22.25
N GLU A 23 21.70 -13.09 22.59
CA GLU A 23 21.43 -12.65 23.96
C GLU A 23 21.42 -13.82 24.96
N ALA A 24 20.88 -14.98 24.57
CA ALA A 24 20.96 -16.19 25.39
C ALA A 24 22.41 -16.68 25.56
N SER A 25 23.21 -16.64 24.48
CA SER A 25 24.64 -16.97 24.53
C SER A 25 25.42 -16.04 25.46
N ILE A 26 25.14 -14.73 25.43
CA ILE A 26 25.78 -13.76 26.34
C ILE A 26 25.43 -14.09 27.79
N ARG A 27 24.16 -14.39 28.08
CA ARG A 27 23.75 -14.78 29.44
C ARG A 27 24.46 -16.05 29.91
N ASP A 28 24.61 -17.05 29.05
CA ASP A 28 25.34 -18.28 29.37
C ASP A 28 26.84 -18.03 29.62
N GLN A 29 27.49 -17.18 28.82
CA GLN A 29 28.88 -16.78 29.04
C GLN A 29 29.06 -16.04 30.37
N VAL A 30 28.20 -15.07 30.67
CA VAL A 30 28.22 -14.33 31.94
C VAL A 30 28.02 -15.25 33.12
N ASN A 31 27.07 -16.20 33.05
CA ASN A 31 26.81 -17.16 34.13
C ASN A 31 27.99 -18.11 34.39
N ARG A 32 28.94 -18.21 33.46
CA ARG A 32 30.14 -19.06 33.56
C ARG A 32 31.42 -18.25 33.73
N ASP A 33 31.31 -16.93 33.98
CA ASP A 33 32.42 -16.00 34.09
C ASP A 33 33.36 -16.02 32.86
N LEU A 34 32.80 -16.26 31.67
CA LEU A 34 33.52 -16.25 30.39
C LEU A 34 33.44 -14.88 29.72
N ASP A 35 34.43 -14.56 28.88
CA ASP A 35 34.38 -13.36 28.06
C ASP A 35 33.22 -13.40 27.05
N CYS A 36 32.38 -12.36 27.08
CA CYS A 36 31.23 -12.18 26.20
C CYS A 36 31.40 -11.01 25.22
N SER A 37 32.59 -10.42 25.12
CA SER A 37 32.86 -9.22 24.32
C SER A 37 32.49 -9.43 22.85
N GLU A 38 32.88 -10.56 22.26
CA GLU A 38 32.57 -10.87 20.86
C GLU A 38 31.07 -11.00 20.60
N ALA A 39 30.36 -11.77 21.44
CA ALA A 39 28.92 -11.95 21.33
C ALA A 39 28.19 -10.60 21.49
N SER A 40 28.68 -9.74 22.39
CA SER A 40 28.17 -8.39 22.60
C SER A 40 28.37 -7.49 21.38
N TYR A 41 29.55 -7.51 20.75
CA TYR A 41 29.80 -6.77 19.50
C TYR A 41 28.88 -7.23 18.37
N ARG A 42 28.69 -8.54 18.22
CA ARG A 42 27.76 -9.11 17.23
C ARG A 42 26.32 -8.65 17.50
N LEU A 43 25.89 -8.65 18.76
CA LEU A 43 24.56 -8.15 19.13
C LEU A 43 24.38 -6.66 18.78
N MET A 44 25.38 -5.82 19.05
CA MET A 44 25.33 -4.40 18.69
C MET A 44 25.26 -4.20 17.17
N ALA A 45 26.02 -4.97 16.40
CA ALA A 45 25.97 -4.91 14.94
C ALA A 45 24.58 -5.28 14.39
N MET A 46 23.97 -6.35 14.90
CA MET A 46 22.60 -6.73 14.51
C MET A 46 21.57 -5.67 14.91
N ARG A 47 21.73 -5.02 16.07
CA ARG A 47 20.86 -3.90 16.50
C ARG A 47 20.96 -2.70 15.54
N ALA A 48 22.16 -2.41 15.04
CA ALA A 48 22.36 -1.38 14.01
C ALA A 48 21.66 -1.77 12.70
N GLU A 49 21.80 -3.00 12.22
CA GLU A 49 21.13 -3.49 11.00
C GLU A 49 19.60 -3.42 11.12
N VAL A 50 19.02 -3.81 12.27
CA VAL A 50 17.59 -3.70 12.51
C VAL A 50 17.13 -2.24 12.46
N THR A 51 17.90 -1.32 13.04
CA THR A 51 17.58 0.12 13.04
C THR A 51 17.58 0.67 11.62
N GLU A 52 18.57 0.29 10.81
CA GLU A 52 18.64 0.67 9.39
C GLU A 52 17.45 0.11 8.59
N LEU A 53 17.11 -1.17 8.77
CA LEU A 53 15.97 -1.80 8.11
C LEU A 53 14.65 -1.14 8.50
N ILE A 54 14.48 -0.75 9.76
CA ILE A 54 13.31 0.02 10.20
C ILE A 54 13.26 1.38 9.50
N GLY A 55 14.40 2.06 9.35
CA GLY A 55 14.50 3.30 8.57
C GLY A 55 14.06 3.11 7.12
N ARG A 56 14.58 2.07 6.45
CA ARG A 56 14.20 1.71 5.07
C ARG A 56 12.72 1.33 4.96
N TRP A 57 12.18 0.60 5.93
CA TRP A 57 10.77 0.22 5.99
C TRP A 57 9.86 1.45 6.10
N LYS A 58 10.22 2.42 6.96
CA LYS A 58 9.50 3.69 7.07
C LYS A 58 9.56 4.49 5.78
N ALA A 59 10.74 4.61 5.17
CA ALA A 59 10.93 5.30 3.90
C ALA A 59 10.15 4.66 2.73
N ALA A 60 9.91 3.35 2.80
CA ALA A 60 9.09 2.63 1.83
C ALA A 60 7.57 2.75 2.08
N GLY A 61 7.12 3.60 3.00
CA GLY A 61 5.70 3.77 3.31
C GLY A 61 5.12 2.73 4.27
N GLY A 62 5.96 1.87 4.86
CA GLY A 62 5.52 0.82 5.79
C GLY A 62 4.87 1.36 7.07
N GLY A 63 5.23 2.59 7.48
CA GLY A 63 4.66 3.26 8.64
C GLY A 63 3.42 4.11 8.36
N GLU A 64 3.01 4.24 7.10
CA GLU A 64 1.84 5.03 6.72
C GLU A 64 0.55 4.26 7.00
N ARG A 65 -0.51 4.97 7.40
CA ARG A 65 -1.82 4.35 7.66
C ARG A 65 -2.32 3.73 6.36
N LEU A 66 -2.53 2.41 6.37
CA LEU A 66 -3.17 1.73 5.25
C LEU A 66 -4.58 2.29 5.03
N PRO A 67 -4.96 2.60 3.79
CA PRO A 67 -6.29 3.10 3.49
C PRO A 67 -7.34 2.05 3.89
N THR A 68 -8.40 2.52 4.52
CA THR A 68 -9.53 1.66 4.93
C THR A 68 -10.22 1.04 3.73
N VAL A 69 -10.98 -0.03 3.95
CA VAL A 69 -11.77 -0.68 2.88
C VAL A 69 -12.63 0.35 2.14
N ARG A 70 -13.28 1.27 2.87
CA ARG A 70 -14.12 2.34 2.30
C ARG A 70 -13.31 3.32 1.45
N GLU A 71 -12.16 3.76 1.92
CA GLU A 71 -11.26 4.66 1.18
C GLU A 71 -10.72 4.01 -0.09
N ARG A 72 -10.41 2.70 -0.05
CA ARG A 72 -9.99 1.93 -1.23
C ARG A 72 -11.09 1.82 -2.27
N LEU A 73 -12.30 1.42 -1.85
CA LEU A 73 -13.44 1.31 -2.75
C LEU A 73 -13.83 2.68 -3.34
N GLY A 74 -13.83 3.75 -2.54
CA GLY A 74 -14.15 5.10 -3.00
C GLY A 74 -13.23 5.62 -4.11
N ARG A 75 -11.91 5.33 -4.03
CA ARG A 75 -10.96 5.66 -5.12
C ARG A 75 -11.26 4.88 -6.39
N SER A 76 -11.59 3.59 -6.29
CA SER A 76 -11.97 2.78 -7.47
C SER A 76 -13.24 3.27 -8.16
N TYR A 77 -14.18 3.89 -7.44
CA TYR A 77 -15.35 4.53 -8.04
C TYR A 77 -15.03 5.89 -8.69
N ALA A 78 -14.06 6.65 -8.14
CA ALA A 78 -13.65 7.94 -8.68
C ALA A 78 -12.80 7.83 -9.96
N ASP A 79 -12.00 6.77 -10.09
CA ASP A 79 -11.21 6.46 -11.30
C ASP A 79 -12.05 5.82 -12.42
N ARG A 80 -13.34 5.54 -12.18
CA ARG A 80 -14.23 5.09 -13.25
C ARG A 80 -14.53 6.30 -14.13
N PRO A 81 -14.17 6.30 -15.43
CA PRO A 81 -14.53 7.42 -16.30
C PRO A 81 -16.06 7.51 -16.28
N ILE A 82 -16.58 8.59 -15.71
CA ILE A 82 -17.99 8.96 -15.85
C ILE A 82 -18.15 9.19 -17.34
N ALA A 83 -18.74 8.22 -18.05
CA ALA A 83 -19.11 8.38 -19.44
C ALA A 83 -20.07 9.57 -19.52
N THR A 84 -19.51 10.74 -19.83
CA THR A 84 -20.26 11.90 -20.26
C THR A 84 -20.85 11.59 -21.63
N ALA A 85 -22.13 11.22 -21.68
CA ALA A 85 -22.93 11.37 -22.89
C ALA A 85 -24.43 11.41 -22.54
N LYS A 86 -24.90 12.59 -22.14
CA LYS A 86 -26.18 13.06 -22.66
C LYS A 86 -25.96 13.34 -24.15
N ALA A 87 -26.54 12.53 -25.03
CA ALA A 87 -27.09 12.91 -26.34
C ALA A 87 -27.32 11.64 -27.16
N ASP A 88 -28.59 11.30 -27.39
CA ASP A 88 -29.04 10.72 -28.67
C ASP A 88 -30.56 10.86 -28.75
N LYS A 89 -31.00 12.09 -29.05
CA LYS A 89 -32.25 12.30 -29.79
C LYS A 89 -31.95 12.00 -31.26
N ALA A 90 -32.13 10.75 -31.70
CA ALA A 90 -32.24 10.45 -33.14
C ALA A 90 -32.79 9.03 -33.37
N LYS A 91 -34.11 8.92 -33.57
CA LYS A 91 -34.81 7.91 -34.37
C LYS A 91 -36.31 8.25 -34.31
N ALA A 92 -37.08 8.36 -35.37
CA ALA A 92 -36.82 8.11 -36.77
C ALA A 92 -37.89 8.87 -37.57
N ASP A 93 -37.42 9.54 -38.62
CA ASP A 93 -38.20 9.97 -39.77
C ASP A 93 -38.95 8.78 -40.39
N LYS A 94 -40.27 8.87 -40.51
CA LYS A 94 -41.04 8.09 -41.50
C LYS A 94 -42.35 8.79 -41.90
N ALA A 95 -42.21 9.67 -42.90
CA ALA A 95 -43.08 9.87 -44.05
C ALA A 95 -44.63 9.92 -43.89
N LYS A 96 -45.24 11.08 -44.20
CA LYS A 96 -46.05 11.32 -45.43
C LYS A 96 -46.43 12.82 -45.57
N PRO A 97 -46.63 13.38 -46.79
CA PRO A 97 -46.60 14.82 -47.07
C PRO A 97 -47.96 15.53 -46.98
N LYS A 98 -47.88 16.87 -46.82
CA LYS A 98 -48.97 17.87 -46.77
C LYS A 98 -49.75 17.97 -48.10
N PRO A 99 -50.98 18.54 -48.08
CA PRO A 99 -51.16 19.97 -48.36
C PRO A 99 -52.06 20.62 -47.28
N GLY A 100 -51.83 21.80 -46.72
CA GLY A 100 -51.49 23.07 -47.35
C GLY A 100 -52.77 23.92 -47.44
N HIS A 101 -53.01 24.82 -46.48
CA HIS A 101 -53.53 26.18 -46.70
C HIS A 101 -53.52 27.01 -45.40
N SER A 102 -53.44 28.32 -45.58
CA SER A 102 -52.74 29.29 -44.76
C SER A 102 -53.68 30.11 -43.87
N ASN A 103 -53.13 30.66 -42.77
CA ASN A 103 -53.74 31.65 -41.88
C ASN A 103 -54.33 32.89 -42.58
N ALA A 104 -55.37 33.48 -42.00
CA ALA A 104 -55.41 34.91 -41.63
C ALA A 104 -56.61 35.27 -40.73
N ARG A 105 -56.35 36.22 -39.83
CA ARG A 105 -57.26 37.00 -38.97
C ARG A 105 -58.47 37.60 -39.70
N ALA A 106 -59.59 37.70 -38.98
CA ALA A 106 -60.32 38.95 -38.70
C ALA A 106 -61.11 38.75 -37.40
#